data_AF-A0A9D5V2X9-F1
#
_entry.id   AF-A0A9D5V2X9-F1
#
_cell.length_a   1.000
_cell.length_b   1.000
_cell.length_c   1.000
_cell.angle_alpha   90.00
_cell.angle_beta   90.00
_cell.angle_gamma   90.00
#
_symmetry.space_group_name_H-M   'P 1'
#
loop_
_entity.id
_entity.type
_entity.pdbx_description
1 polymer ?
#
loop_
_entity_poly.entity_id
_entity_poly.type
_entity_poly.pdbx_seq_one_letter_code
_entity_poly.pdbx_strand_id
1 'polypeptide(L)'
;MRRWILLPLLLAFASGCSLFEDKKTAIDDDDPRLKDIEHIPPAIPAPLASFIERKEVSYDIQGRSVAELNEAMQKASPCIASILHHENEKSVACTQSRFTLAHNDAPPNRVQGLCRTEQFRLRLRITITLPEWTNALDGHFGVADAWEFFHRALTRHEEGHANIAISEFIKFDQEVTQALAQRPDSTCERKQRLFTKVWQRSYRKVKQRNQEYDRRTANGVNNGTSFY
;
A
#
# COMPACT_ATOMS: atom_id res chain seq x y z
N MET A 1 -0.39 83.23 -32.60
CA MET A 1 -0.45 83.46 -31.14
C MET A 1 0.42 82.43 -30.42
N ARG A 2 0.81 82.73 -29.18
CA ARG A 2 2.02 82.28 -28.44
C ARG A 2 2.19 80.76 -28.15
N ARG A 3 3.49 80.41 -28.00
CA ARG A 3 4.20 79.19 -27.50
C ARG A 3 3.72 78.66 -26.13
N TRP A 4 4.01 77.37 -25.84
CA TRP A 4 4.80 76.77 -24.70
C TRP A 4 5.14 75.30 -25.09
N ILE A 5 6.38 74.86 -25.42
CA ILE A 5 7.56 74.39 -24.64
C ILE A 5 7.29 73.30 -23.57
N LEU A 6 7.78 72.06 -23.79
CA LEU A 6 8.80 71.32 -22.97
C LEU A 6 8.93 69.82 -23.40
N LEU A 7 10.15 69.41 -23.77
CA LEU A 7 10.73 68.04 -23.66
C LEU A 7 11.66 68.05 -22.42
N PRO A 8 12.35 66.96 -21.98
CA PRO A 8 12.12 65.50 -22.04
C PRO A 8 12.35 64.81 -20.66
N LEU A 9 12.28 63.47 -20.54
CA LEU A 9 13.19 62.72 -19.64
C LEU A 9 13.33 61.24 -20.05
N LEU A 10 14.59 60.81 -20.18
CA LEU A 10 15.06 59.43 -20.30
C LEU A 10 14.98 58.71 -18.95
N LEU A 11 14.77 57.39 -18.96
CA LEU A 11 15.42 56.44 -18.03
C LEU A 11 15.39 55.02 -18.61
N ALA A 12 16.48 54.31 -18.36
CA ALA A 12 16.89 53.05 -18.97
C ALA A 12 16.67 51.84 -18.03
N PHE A 13 17.02 50.66 -18.58
CA PHE A 13 17.42 49.39 -17.96
C PHE A 13 16.39 48.28 -17.69
N ALA A 14 16.74 47.14 -18.30
CA ALA A 14 16.92 45.79 -17.75
C ALA A 14 15.72 44.86 -17.51
N SER A 15 15.88 43.67 -18.10
CA SER A 15 15.63 42.31 -17.59
C SER A 15 14.34 42.00 -16.84
N GLY A 16 13.62 40.99 -17.32
CA GLY A 16 12.68 40.25 -16.48
C GLY A 16 11.71 39.38 -17.27
N CYS A 17 12.16 38.23 -17.74
CA CYS A 17 11.26 37.13 -18.06
C CYS A 17 10.77 36.56 -16.73
N SER A 18 9.47 36.61 -16.42
CA SER A 18 8.92 35.88 -15.27
C SER A 18 7.43 35.63 -15.39
N LEU A 19 7.04 34.52 -14.75
CA LEU A 19 5.71 34.08 -14.33
C LEU A 19 4.88 33.27 -15.35
N PHE A 20 5.27 32.00 -15.49
CA PHE A 20 4.30 30.90 -15.35
C PHE A 20 4.61 30.16 -14.04
N GLU A 21 3.68 30.28 -13.10
CA GLU A 21 3.73 29.69 -11.77
C GLU A 21 3.24 28.23 -11.83
N ASP A 22 4.16 27.28 -11.73
CA ASP A 22 3.85 25.85 -11.58
C ASP A 22 3.33 25.57 -10.16
N LYS A 23 2.04 25.24 -10.06
CA LYS A 23 1.45 24.68 -8.84
C LYS A 23 2.10 23.33 -8.55
N LYS A 24 2.98 23.31 -7.55
CA LYS A 24 3.41 22.09 -6.83
C LYS A 24 2.18 21.39 -6.27
N THR A 25 1.85 20.21 -6.78
CA THR A 25 1.04 19.25 -6.02
C THR A 25 1.93 18.70 -4.91
N ALA A 26 1.79 19.26 -3.70
CA ALA A 26 2.41 18.75 -2.49
C ALA A 26 1.91 17.32 -2.24
N ILE A 27 2.86 16.40 -2.07
CA ILE A 27 2.62 15.14 -1.37
C ILE A 27 2.69 15.52 0.12
N ASP A 28 1.69 15.12 0.87
CA ASP A 28 1.61 15.35 2.31
C ASP A 28 2.70 14.49 2.99
N ASP A 29 3.80 15.13 3.38
CA ASP A 29 4.97 14.48 3.99
C ASP A 29 4.75 14.14 5.49
N ASP A 30 3.55 14.39 6.03
CA ASP A 30 3.19 14.20 7.43
C ASP A 30 2.37 12.93 7.72
N ASP A 31 2.57 11.84 6.95
CA ASP A 31 2.02 10.52 7.33
C ASP A 31 2.87 9.91 8.47
N PRO A 32 2.35 9.81 9.71
CA PRO A 32 3.10 9.28 10.85
C PRO A 32 3.50 7.81 10.67
N ARG A 33 2.97 7.10 9.68
CA ARG A 33 3.30 5.70 9.36
C ARG A 33 4.58 5.52 8.55
N LEU A 34 5.22 6.61 8.11
CA LEU A 34 6.50 6.60 7.39
C LEU A 34 7.73 6.72 8.31
N LYS A 35 7.56 6.87 9.62
CA LYS A 35 8.63 7.21 10.57
C LYS A 35 9.42 6.02 11.13
N ASP A 36 9.00 4.77 10.90
CA ASP A 36 9.63 3.58 11.52
C ASP A 36 10.68 2.86 10.63
N ILE A 37 11.46 3.60 9.82
CA ILE A 37 12.41 3.00 8.85
C ILE A 37 13.84 2.81 9.43
N GLU A 38 14.14 3.24 10.65
CA GLU A 38 15.53 3.24 11.16
C GLU A 38 15.86 2.08 12.13
N HIS A 39 16.14 0.87 11.62
CA HIS A 39 17.27 0.02 12.07
C HIS A 39 17.35 -1.33 11.34
N ILE A 40 18.48 -1.63 10.67
CA ILE A 40 18.85 -3.00 10.25
C ILE A 40 20.37 -3.22 10.48
N PRO A 41 20.81 -4.32 11.12
CA PRO A 41 22.21 -4.65 11.43
C PRO A 41 23.02 -5.21 10.21
N PRO A 42 24.38 -5.33 10.29
CA PRO A 42 25.24 -5.54 9.10
C PRO A 42 25.52 -7.01 8.67
N ALA A 43 25.63 -7.17 7.33
CA ALA A 43 26.19 -8.24 6.43
C ALA A 43 25.76 -9.72 6.65
N ILE A 44 25.43 -10.59 5.66
CA ILE A 44 26.22 -11.22 4.54
C ILE A 44 25.25 -11.79 3.41
N PRO A 45 25.65 -12.58 2.35
CA PRO A 45 25.90 -12.26 0.92
C PRO A 45 24.88 -12.80 -0.17
N ALA A 46 25.11 -12.43 -1.46
CA ALA A 46 24.52 -12.92 -2.74
C ALA A 46 23.03 -12.52 -3.05
N PRO A 47 22.57 -12.43 -4.33
CA PRO A 47 21.33 -11.73 -4.68
C PRO A 47 20.12 -12.48 -4.14
N LEU A 48 19.60 -11.99 -3.02
CA LEU A 48 18.37 -12.52 -2.44
C LEU A 48 17.19 -11.97 -3.23
N ALA A 49 16.50 -12.88 -3.91
CA ALA A 49 15.26 -12.65 -4.63
C ALA A 49 14.24 -11.88 -3.79
N SER A 50 13.40 -11.09 -4.47
CA SER A 50 12.20 -10.54 -3.88
C SER A 50 11.34 -11.65 -3.27
N PHE A 51 10.72 -11.40 -2.12
CA PHE A 51 9.99 -12.44 -1.40
C PHE A 51 8.66 -11.96 -0.82
N ILE A 52 7.78 -12.93 -0.59
CA ILE A 52 6.45 -12.73 -0.02
C ILE A 52 6.43 -13.43 1.32
N GLU A 53 6.07 -12.70 2.37
CA GLU A 53 5.84 -13.19 3.72
C GLU A 53 4.35 -13.10 4.00
N ARG A 54 3.76 -14.19 4.48
CA ARG A 54 2.35 -14.26 4.81
C ARG A 54 2.16 -14.70 6.25
N LYS A 55 1.24 -14.04 6.94
CA LYS A 55 0.81 -14.35 8.29
C LYS A 55 -0.70 -14.34 8.38
N GLU A 56 -1.24 -15.26 9.16
CA GLU A 56 -2.63 -15.24 9.61
C GLU A 56 -2.66 -14.92 11.10
N VAL A 57 -3.62 -14.11 11.52
CA VAL A 57 -3.84 -13.70 12.90
C VAL A 57 -5.32 -13.88 13.20
N SER A 58 -5.64 -14.42 14.37
CA SER A 58 -7.01 -14.54 14.83
C SER A 58 -7.32 -13.54 15.94
N TYR A 59 -8.60 -13.24 16.13
CA TYR A 59 -9.11 -12.61 17.34
C TYR A 59 -10.30 -13.39 17.89
N ASP A 60 -10.33 -13.59 19.19
CA ASP A 60 -11.29 -14.48 19.83
C ASP A 60 -12.66 -13.83 19.95
N ILE A 61 -13.70 -14.60 19.63
CA ILE A 61 -15.09 -14.28 19.91
C ILE A 61 -15.77 -15.42 20.67
N GLN A 62 -16.87 -15.08 21.33
CA GLN A 62 -17.72 -16.04 22.02
C GLN A 62 -19.20 -15.71 21.76
N GLY A 63 -20.03 -16.74 21.79
CA GLY A 63 -21.47 -16.65 21.56
C GLY A 63 -22.10 -18.03 21.44
N ARG A 64 -23.42 -18.10 21.56
CA ARG A 64 -24.21 -19.33 21.41
C ARG A 64 -25.14 -19.30 20.21
N SER A 65 -25.43 -18.11 19.67
CA SER A 65 -26.28 -17.91 18.51
C SER A 65 -25.57 -17.10 17.42
N VAL A 66 -26.10 -17.13 16.20
CA VAL A 66 -25.61 -16.31 15.07
C VAL A 66 -25.59 -14.83 15.44
N ALA A 67 -26.64 -14.34 16.09
CA ALA A 67 -26.76 -12.96 16.51
C ALA A 67 -25.67 -12.56 17.53
N GLU A 68 -25.45 -13.38 18.56
CA GLU A 68 -24.42 -13.13 19.57
C GLU A 68 -23.01 -13.14 18.96
N LEU A 69 -22.73 -14.08 18.07
CA LEU A 69 -21.44 -14.15 17.38
C LEU A 69 -21.22 -12.96 16.44
N ASN A 70 -22.26 -12.54 15.70
CA ASN A 70 -22.18 -11.33 14.88
C ASN A 70 -21.91 -10.08 15.74
N GLU A 71 -22.63 -9.91 16.84
CA GLU A 71 -22.38 -8.81 17.78
C GLU A 71 -20.96 -8.87 18.37
N ALA A 72 -20.50 -10.06 18.77
CA ALA A 72 -19.14 -10.27 19.29
C ALA A 72 -18.08 -9.89 18.26
N MET A 73 -18.24 -10.28 17.00
CA MET A 73 -17.34 -9.88 15.91
C MET A 73 -17.34 -8.36 15.69
N GLN A 74 -18.53 -7.76 15.61
CA GLN A 74 -18.66 -6.31 15.42
C GLN A 74 -18.06 -5.52 16.58
N LYS A 75 -18.04 -6.07 17.80
CA LYS A 75 -17.41 -5.45 18.95
C LYS A 75 -15.90 -5.66 18.97
N ALA A 76 -15.45 -6.91 18.85
CA ALA A 76 -14.07 -7.33 19.07
C ALA A 76 -13.13 -7.07 17.88
N SER A 77 -13.67 -6.94 16.67
CA SER A 77 -12.84 -6.83 15.48
C SER A 77 -11.82 -5.67 15.56
N PRO A 78 -10.53 -5.95 15.36
CA PRO A 78 -9.48 -4.92 15.22
C PRO A 78 -9.44 -4.34 13.79
N CYS A 79 -10.26 -4.87 12.88
CA CYS A 79 -10.27 -4.47 11.48
C CYS A 79 -11.14 -3.23 11.31
N ILE A 80 -10.47 -2.10 11.08
CA ILE A 80 -11.07 -0.98 10.36
C ILE A 80 -11.14 -1.41 8.89
N ALA A 81 -12.27 -1.17 8.22
CA ALA A 81 -12.39 -1.40 6.78
C ALA A 81 -11.15 -0.82 6.13
N SER A 82 -10.48 -1.71 5.38
CA SER A 82 -9.11 -1.58 4.90
C SER A 82 -8.72 -0.13 4.60
N ILE A 83 -7.46 0.22 4.89
CA ILE A 83 -6.77 1.50 4.58
C ILE A 83 -6.84 1.92 3.09
N LEU A 84 -7.50 1.12 2.24
CA LEU A 84 -7.76 1.33 0.82
C LEU A 84 -9.26 1.58 0.49
N HIS A 85 -10.13 1.42 1.48
CA HIS A 85 -11.57 1.67 1.50
C HIS A 85 -11.85 2.88 2.38
N HIS A 86 -13.06 3.40 2.27
CA HIS A 86 -13.53 4.59 2.96
C HIS A 86 -13.16 4.55 4.44
N GLU A 87 -12.50 5.62 4.91
CA GLU A 87 -12.22 5.81 6.33
C GLU A 87 -13.56 5.72 7.08
N ASN A 88 -13.63 4.83 8.09
CA ASN A 88 -14.68 4.69 9.13
C ASN A 88 -15.71 3.54 9.02
N GLU A 89 -15.64 2.61 8.07
CA GLU A 89 -16.48 1.40 8.13
C GLU A 89 -15.77 0.30 8.95
N LYS A 90 -16.48 -0.47 9.78
CA LYS A 90 -15.87 -1.56 10.58
C LYS A 90 -16.11 -2.87 9.85
N SER A 91 -15.07 -3.70 9.70
CA SER A 91 -15.16 -5.02 9.09
C SER A 91 -14.89 -6.10 10.13
N VAL A 92 -15.42 -7.31 9.94
CA VAL A 92 -15.15 -8.47 10.81
C VAL A 92 -13.92 -9.28 10.38
N ALA A 93 -13.30 -8.91 9.25
CA ALA A 93 -12.01 -9.43 8.84
C ALA A 93 -11.28 -8.40 7.98
N CYS A 94 -9.97 -8.58 7.81
CA CYS A 94 -9.21 -7.71 6.93
C CYS A 94 -7.89 -8.33 6.48
N THR A 95 -7.51 -7.96 5.27
CA THR A 95 -6.20 -8.25 4.70
C THR A 95 -5.37 -6.97 4.61
N GLN A 96 -4.24 -6.97 5.30
CA GLN A 96 -3.27 -5.89 5.26
C GLN A 96 -2.07 -6.28 4.41
N SER A 97 -1.75 -5.46 3.41
CA SER A 97 -0.57 -5.66 2.55
C SER A 97 0.41 -4.52 2.74
N ARG A 98 1.63 -4.85 3.18
CA ARG A 98 2.73 -3.89 3.35
C ARG A 98 3.88 -4.28 2.44
N PHE A 99 4.27 -3.34 1.59
CA PHE A 99 5.42 -3.52 0.72
C PHE A 99 6.59 -2.73 1.27
N THR A 100 7.78 -3.31 1.21
CA THR A 100 9.01 -2.64 1.61
C THR A 100 10.07 -2.87 0.55
N LEU A 101 10.78 -1.82 0.17
CA LEU A 101 12.00 -1.90 -0.60
C LEU A 101 13.19 -2.00 0.35
N ALA A 102 13.99 -3.04 0.20
CA ALA A 102 15.34 -3.06 0.72
C ALA A 102 16.31 -2.85 -0.44
N HIS A 103 17.30 -1.98 -0.24
CA HIS A 103 18.42 -1.80 -1.15
C HIS A 103 19.69 -2.10 -0.36
N ASN A 104 20.65 -2.77 -0.98
CA ASN A 104 21.97 -2.86 -0.38
C ASN A 104 22.64 -1.51 -0.62
N ASP A 105 22.68 -0.68 0.41
CA ASP A 105 23.65 0.41 0.52
C ASP A 105 25.04 -0.22 0.74
N ALA A 106 25.57 -0.90 -0.29
CA ALA A 106 27.02 -0.90 -0.40
C ALA A 106 27.41 0.60 -0.38
N PRO A 107 28.31 1.04 0.53
CA PRO A 107 28.73 2.44 0.57
C PRO A 107 29.03 2.80 -0.87
N PRO A 108 28.45 3.89 -1.40
CA PRO A 108 28.44 4.11 -2.82
C PRO A 108 29.88 4.00 -3.26
N ASN A 109 30.21 2.98 -4.05
CA ASN A 109 31.42 2.99 -4.83
C ASN A 109 31.15 4.11 -5.84
N ARG A 110 31.33 5.36 -5.38
CA ARG A 110 31.25 6.59 -6.14
C ARG A 110 32.48 6.58 -7.03
N VAL A 111 32.53 5.63 -7.95
CA VAL A 111 33.37 5.78 -9.12
C VAL A 111 32.58 6.75 -9.99
N GLN A 112 32.92 8.04 -9.89
CA GLN A 112 32.44 9.09 -10.79
C GLN A 112 30.93 9.41 -10.75
N GLY A 113 30.26 9.28 -9.59
CA GLY A 113 28.86 9.72 -9.41
C GLY A 113 27.79 8.77 -9.97
N LEU A 114 28.19 7.60 -10.46
CA LEU A 114 27.29 6.56 -10.95
C LEU A 114 26.84 5.65 -9.81
N CYS A 115 25.56 5.24 -9.85
CA CYS A 115 24.99 4.33 -8.86
C CYS A 115 25.04 2.92 -9.40
N ARG A 116 26.02 2.15 -8.96
CA ARG A 116 25.99 0.70 -9.18
C ARG A 116 25.06 0.09 -8.13
N THR A 117 23.75 0.24 -8.33
CA THR A 117 22.76 -0.51 -7.55
C THR A 117 22.90 -1.96 -7.97
N GLU A 118 23.75 -2.70 -7.27
CA GLU A 118 24.03 -4.09 -7.66
C GLU A 118 22.78 -4.95 -7.46
N GLN A 119 21.96 -4.67 -6.44
CA GLN A 119 20.78 -5.46 -6.08
C GLN A 119 19.72 -4.62 -5.35
N PHE A 120 18.46 -4.73 -5.78
CA PHE A 120 17.29 -4.28 -5.01
C PHE A 120 16.48 -5.51 -4.59
N ARG A 121 15.81 -5.44 -3.45
CA ARG A 121 14.92 -6.51 -2.97
C ARG A 121 13.57 -5.93 -2.61
N LEU A 122 12.54 -6.51 -3.21
CA LEU A 122 11.17 -6.22 -2.82
C LEU A 122 10.69 -7.25 -1.80
N ARG A 123 9.97 -6.76 -0.80
CA ARG A 123 9.29 -7.61 0.18
C ARG A 123 7.83 -7.20 0.23
N LEU A 124 6.95 -8.18 0.12
CA LEU A 124 5.52 -8.05 0.41
C LEU A 124 5.22 -8.82 1.68
N ARG A 125 4.66 -8.14 2.68
CA ARG A 125 4.07 -8.75 3.87
C ARG A 125 2.57 -8.69 3.79
N ILE A 126 1.93 -9.83 3.95
CA ILE A 126 0.48 -9.97 3.99
C ILE A 126 0.07 -10.49 5.35
N THR A 127 -0.81 -9.76 6.03
CA THR A 127 -1.45 -10.21 7.26
C THR A 127 -2.94 -10.34 7.00
N ILE A 128 -3.50 -11.53 7.20
CA ILE A 128 -4.94 -11.76 7.19
C ILE A 128 -5.40 -11.89 8.65
N THR A 129 -6.41 -11.12 9.03
CA THR A 129 -6.99 -11.15 10.37
C THR A 129 -8.42 -11.70 10.31
N LEU A 130 -8.71 -12.78 11.05
CA LEU A 130 -10.00 -13.48 11.07
C LEU A 130 -10.54 -13.65 12.50
N PRO A 131 -11.87 -13.77 12.68
CA PRO A 131 -12.46 -14.11 13.96
C PRO A 131 -12.34 -15.62 14.26
N GLU A 132 -12.14 -15.98 15.52
CA GLU A 132 -12.06 -17.38 15.99
C GLU A 132 -13.14 -17.64 17.05
N TRP A 133 -13.99 -18.65 16.85
CA TRP A 133 -15.06 -18.99 17.79
C TRP A 133 -14.59 -19.95 18.88
N THR A 134 -14.21 -19.39 20.02
CA THR A 134 -13.52 -20.14 21.08
C THR A 134 -14.42 -21.03 21.96
N ASN A 135 -15.74 -20.78 21.98
CA ASN A 135 -16.71 -21.56 22.75
C ASN A 135 -17.73 -22.29 21.86
N ALA A 136 -17.30 -22.79 20.70
CA ALA A 136 -18.18 -23.47 19.73
C ALA A 136 -19.03 -24.62 20.31
N LEU A 137 -18.52 -25.31 21.33
CA LEU A 137 -19.24 -26.38 22.02
C LEU A 137 -20.49 -25.92 22.79
N ASP A 138 -20.57 -24.64 23.13
CA ASP A 138 -21.73 -24.04 23.81
C ASP A 138 -22.81 -23.56 22.81
N GLY A 139 -22.55 -23.68 21.51
CA GLY A 139 -23.42 -23.22 20.45
C GLY A 139 -24.77 -23.92 20.40
N HIS A 140 -25.82 -23.18 20.02
CA HIS A 140 -27.11 -23.77 19.69
C HIS A 140 -27.01 -24.68 18.45
N PHE A 141 -27.96 -25.59 18.30
CA PHE A 141 -28.02 -26.51 17.17
C PHE A 141 -27.99 -25.76 15.82
N GLY A 142 -27.12 -26.20 14.91
CA GLY A 142 -26.95 -25.62 13.57
C GLY A 142 -26.07 -24.36 13.50
N VAL A 143 -25.68 -23.76 14.64
CA VAL A 143 -24.81 -22.56 14.63
C VAL A 143 -23.38 -22.92 14.19
N ALA A 144 -22.88 -24.11 14.56
CA ALA A 144 -21.58 -24.62 14.11
C ALA A 144 -21.48 -24.71 12.58
N ASP A 145 -22.50 -25.28 11.92
CA ASP A 145 -22.51 -25.40 10.45
C ASP A 145 -22.59 -24.03 9.77
N ALA A 146 -23.40 -23.12 10.32
CA ALA A 146 -23.51 -21.76 9.83
C ALA A 146 -22.18 -21.00 9.99
N TRP A 147 -21.52 -21.13 11.15
CA TRP A 147 -20.21 -20.55 11.42
C TRP A 147 -19.17 -21.07 10.44
N GLU A 148 -19.10 -22.39 10.24
CA GLU A 148 -18.16 -23.03 9.33
C GLU A 148 -18.34 -22.56 7.88
N PHE A 149 -19.57 -22.40 7.41
CA PHE A 149 -19.86 -21.85 6.09
C PHE A 149 -19.40 -20.39 5.97
N PHE A 150 -19.80 -19.55 6.93
CA PHE A 150 -19.43 -18.14 6.99
C PHE A 150 -17.92 -17.94 7.06
N HIS A 151 -17.23 -18.64 7.98
CA HIS A 151 -15.80 -18.51 8.20
C HIS A 151 -15.02 -18.87 6.93
N ARG A 152 -15.36 -19.98 6.26
CA ARG A 152 -14.74 -20.34 4.97
C ARG A 152 -14.97 -19.29 3.88
N ALA A 153 -16.18 -18.75 3.80
CA ALA A 153 -16.50 -17.68 2.85
C ALA A 153 -15.68 -16.42 3.12
N LEU A 154 -15.54 -16.05 4.40
CA LEU A 154 -14.78 -14.90 4.86
C LEU A 154 -13.28 -15.07 4.57
N THR A 155 -12.69 -16.20 4.95
CA THR A 155 -11.30 -16.54 4.62
C THR A 155 -11.05 -16.45 3.11
N ARG A 156 -11.96 -16.99 2.28
CA ARG A 156 -11.82 -16.92 0.82
C ARG A 156 -11.90 -15.49 0.29
N HIS A 157 -12.73 -14.64 0.87
CA HIS A 157 -12.82 -13.23 0.48
C HIS A 157 -11.49 -12.52 0.76
N GLU A 158 -10.94 -12.68 1.98
CA GLU A 158 -9.66 -12.11 2.38
C GLU A 158 -8.48 -12.62 1.54
N GLU A 159 -8.47 -13.92 1.21
CA GLU A 159 -7.50 -14.49 0.28
C GLU A 159 -7.56 -13.85 -1.11
N GLY A 160 -8.74 -13.39 -1.55
CA GLY A 160 -8.88 -12.62 -2.78
C GLY A 160 -8.07 -11.32 -2.76
N HIS A 161 -8.12 -10.59 -1.65
CA HIS A 161 -7.29 -9.39 -1.45
C HIS A 161 -5.80 -9.70 -1.41
N ALA A 162 -5.41 -10.76 -0.70
CA ALA A 162 -4.03 -11.21 -0.65
C ALA A 162 -3.50 -11.53 -2.07
N ASN A 163 -4.28 -12.27 -2.85
CA ASN A 163 -3.94 -12.61 -4.24
C ASN A 163 -3.81 -11.39 -5.15
N ILE A 164 -4.65 -10.36 -4.96
CA ILE A 164 -4.50 -9.08 -5.67
C ILE A 164 -3.15 -8.44 -5.36
N ALA A 165 -2.78 -8.33 -4.07
CA ALA A 165 -1.50 -7.75 -3.66
C ALA A 165 -0.30 -8.54 -4.21
N ILE A 166 -0.33 -9.88 -4.15
CA ILE A 166 0.70 -10.76 -4.73
C ILE A 166 0.83 -10.54 -6.24
N SER A 167 -0.30 -10.50 -6.95
CA SER A 167 -0.28 -10.36 -8.40
C SER A 167 0.32 -9.03 -8.86
N GLU A 168 0.06 -7.94 -8.15
CA GLU A 168 0.62 -6.63 -8.46
C GLU A 168 2.07 -6.51 -7.96
N PHE A 169 2.46 -7.19 -6.88
CA PHE A 169 3.85 -7.30 -6.45
C PHE A 169 4.75 -7.96 -7.48
N ILE A 170 4.29 -9.07 -8.08
CA ILE A 170 5.07 -9.77 -9.12
C ILE A 170 5.28 -8.88 -10.34
N LYS A 171 4.25 -8.17 -10.78
CA LYS A 171 4.36 -7.20 -11.89
C LYS A 171 5.32 -6.07 -11.55
N PHE A 172 5.20 -5.53 -10.35
CA PHE A 172 6.07 -4.47 -9.87
C PHE A 172 7.55 -4.88 -9.88
N ASP A 173 7.85 -6.07 -9.36
CA ASP A 173 9.19 -6.64 -9.33
C ASP A 173 9.77 -6.80 -10.75
N GLN A 174 8.97 -7.34 -11.68
CA GLN A 174 9.36 -7.47 -13.09
C GLN A 174 9.62 -6.10 -13.74
N GLU A 175 8.73 -5.13 -13.53
CA GLU A 175 8.84 -3.79 -14.13
C GLU A 175 10.07 -3.03 -13.62
N VAL A 176 10.34 -3.09 -12.31
CA VAL A 176 11.53 -2.46 -11.72
C VAL A 176 12.80 -3.15 -12.21
N THR A 177 12.82 -4.49 -12.25
CA THR A 177 13.95 -5.28 -12.77
C THR A 177 14.29 -4.87 -14.19
N GLN A 178 13.30 -4.85 -15.08
CA GLN A 178 13.47 -4.50 -16.49
C GLN A 178 13.93 -3.05 -16.66
N ALA A 179 13.31 -2.12 -15.94
CA ALA A 179 13.62 -0.70 -16.08
C ALA A 179 15.02 -0.34 -15.55
N LEU A 180 15.53 -1.06 -14.55
CA LEU A 180 16.90 -0.94 -14.07
C LEU A 180 17.90 -1.58 -15.03
N ALA A 181 17.59 -2.75 -15.61
CA ALA A 181 18.44 -3.41 -16.59
C ALA A 181 18.67 -2.56 -17.85
N GLN A 182 17.67 -1.77 -18.27
CA GLN A 182 17.78 -0.84 -19.41
C GLN A 182 18.61 0.42 -19.11
N ARG A 183 18.95 0.68 -17.85
CA ARG A 183 19.64 1.89 -17.41
C ARG A 183 20.75 1.56 -16.40
N PRO A 184 21.74 0.74 -16.81
CA PRO A 184 22.79 0.28 -15.90
C PRO A 184 23.55 1.45 -15.26
N ASP A 185 23.81 2.51 -16.04
CA ASP A 185 24.63 3.66 -15.67
C ASP A 185 23.82 4.87 -15.18
N SER A 186 22.59 4.69 -14.70
CA SER A 186 21.83 5.83 -14.16
C SER A 186 22.23 6.19 -12.72
N THR A 187 22.15 7.48 -12.38
CA THR A 187 22.40 8.00 -11.03
C THR A 187 21.42 7.39 -10.01
N CYS A 188 21.79 7.38 -8.71
CA CYS A 188 20.95 6.80 -7.66
C CYS A 188 19.61 7.53 -7.59
N GLU A 189 19.64 8.86 -7.71
CA GLU A 189 18.43 9.68 -7.74
C GLU A 189 17.48 9.29 -8.88
N ARG A 190 18.02 9.01 -10.07
CA ARG A 190 17.19 8.60 -11.22
C ARG A 190 16.61 7.21 -11.03
N LYS A 191 17.35 6.28 -10.41
CA LYS A 191 16.86 4.94 -10.04
C LYS A 191 15.78 5.04 -8.95
N GLN A 192 15.96 5.91 -7.95
CA GLN A 192 14.98 6.15 -6.89
C GLN A 192 13.69 6.75 -7.44
N ARG A 193 13.78 7.79 -8.30
CA ARG A 193 12.60 8.39 -8.96
C ARG A 193 11.85 7.37 -9.80
N LEU A 194 12.57 6.52 -10.53
CA LEU A 194 11.98 5.41 -11.28
C LEU A 194 11.23 4.46 -10.34
N PHE A 195 11.88 4.03 -9.26
CA PHE A 195 11.28 3.16 -8.25
C PHE A 195 10.00 3.75 -7.69
N THR A 196 10.05 4.98 -7.16
CA THR A 196 8.90 5.69 -6.59
C THR A 196 7.75 5.77 -7.58
N LYS A 197 8.04 6.02 -8.87
CA LYS A 197 7.00 6.07 -9.91
C LYS A 197 6.32 4.72 -10.12
N VAL A 198 7.09 3.64 -10.25
CA VAL A 198 6.54 2.29 -10.45
C VAL A 198 5.80 1.82 -9.18
N TRP A 199 6.34 2.14 -8.01
CA TRP A 199 5.74 1.90 -6.70
C TRP A 199 4.36 2.54 -6.57
N GLN A 200 4.27 3.86 -6.78
CA GLN A 200 3.01 4.61 -6.70
C GLN A 200 1.95 4.07 -7.68
N ARG A 201 2.37 3.66 -8.89
CA ARG A 201 1.47 3.03 -9.85
C ARG A 201 0.93 1.69 -9.34
N SER A 202 1.81 0.82 -8.85
CA SER A 202 1.41 -0.50 -8.33
C SER A 202 0.50 -0.36 -7.12
N TYR A 203 0.80 0.55 -6.21
CA TYR A 203 -0.06 0.86 -5.06
C TYR A 203 -1.47 1.29 -5.48
N ARG A 204 -1.58 2.21 -6.46
CA ARG A 204 -2.88 2.63 -7.01
C ARG A 204 -3.63 1.46 -7.65
N LYS A 205 -2.92 0.54 -8.32
CA LYS A 205 -3.52 -0.65 -8.93
C LYS A 205 -4.04 -1.64 -7.90
N VAL A 206 -3.31 -1.89 -6.81
CA VAL A 206 -3.80 -2.69 -5.69
C VAL A 206 -5.07 -2.07 -5.11
N LYS A 207 -5.06 -0.77 -4.82
CA LYS A 207 -6.23 -0.03 -4.33
C LYS A 207 -7.44 -0.19 -5.26
N GLN A 208 -7.27 0.12 -6.55
CA GLN A 208 -8.34 0.03 -7.54
C GLN A 208 -8.90 -1.39 -7.66
N ARG A 209 -8.03 -2.41 -7.67
CA ARG A 209 -8.45 -3.81 -7.83
C ARG A 209 -9.16 -4.35 -6.60
N ASN A 210 -8.76 -3.95 -5.39
CA ASN A 210 -9.48 -4.29 -4.17
C ASN A 210 -10.88 -3.67 -4.16
N GLN A 211 -10.99 -2.39 -4.52
CA GLN A 211 -12.28 -1.72 -4.65
C GLN A 211 -13.21 -2.42 -5.65
N GLU A 212 -12.69 -2.81 -6.81
CA GLU A 212 -13.47 -3.54 -7.80
C GLU A 212 -13.83 -4.95 -7.34
N TYR A 213 -12.93 -5.63 -6.64
CA TYR A 213 -13.18 -6.95 -6.07
C TYR A 213 -14.31 -6.90 -5.04
N ASP A 214 -14.31 -5.89 -4.18
CA ASP A 214 -15.34 -5.71 -3.16
C ASP A 214 -16.68 -5.32 -3.77
N ARG A 215 -16.66 -4.40 -4.74
CA ARG A 215 -17.87 -4.05 -5.49
C ARG A 215 -18.50 -5.28 -6.16
N ARG A 216 -17.69 -6.16 -6.76
CA ARG A 216 -18.17 -7.36 -7.45
C ARG A 216 -18.65 -8.45 -6.48
N THR A 217 -18.00 -8.58 -5.32
CA THR A 217 -18.36 -9.58 -4.31
C THR A 217 -19.36 -9.05 -3.28
N ALA A 218 -19.74 -7.77 -3.37
CA ALA A 218 -20.48 -7.04 -2.35
C ALA A 218 -19.83 -7.17 -0.97
N ASN A 219 -18.52 -6.87 -0.86
CA ASN A 219 -17.71 -7.11 0.35
C ASN A 219 -17.79 -8.56 0.84
N GLY A 220 -17.78 -9.50 -0.10
CA GLY A 220 -17.91 -10.93 0.16
C GLY A 220 -19.33 -11.43 0.42
N VAL A 221 -20.35 -10.55 0.54
CA VAL A 221 -21.74 -10.96 0.85
C VAL A 221 -22.25 -11.97 -0.17
N ASN A 222 -21.93 -11.76 -1.47
CA ASN A 222 -22.32 -12.66 -2.55
C ASN A 222 -21.66 -14.05 -2.44
N ASN A 223 -20.66 -14.21 -1.58
CA ASN A 223 -19.92 -15.44 -1.36
C ASN A 223 -20.22 -16.07 0.01
N GLY A 224 -21.12 -15.49 0.81
CA GLY A 224 -21.50 -16.02 2.12
C GLY A 224 -20.80 -15.38 3.32
N THR A 225 -20.16 -14.21 3.18
CA THR A 225 -19.60 -13.45 4.34
C THR A 225 -20.66 -12.71 5.16
N SER A 226 -21.92 -13.09 4.99
CA SER A 226 -23.06 -12.60 5.75
C SER A 226 -23.38 -13.57 6.88
N PHE A 227 -23.39 -13.07 8.11
CA PHE A 227 -23.71 -13.85 9.30
C PHE A 227 -24.85 -13.16 10.08
N TYR A 228 -26.09 -13.43 9.68
CA TYR A 228 -27.31 -12.90 10.27
C TYR A 228 -28.45 -13.90 10.17
#